data_AF-A0A2N1S846-F1
#
_entry.id   AF-A0A2N1S846-F1
#
_cell.length_a   1.000
_cell.length_b   1.000
_cell.length_c   1.000
_cell.angle_alpha   90.00
_cell.angle_beta   90.00
_cell.angle_gamma   90.00
#
_symmetry.space_group_name_H-M   'P 1'
#
loop_
_entity.id
_entity.type
_entity.pdbx_description
1 polymer ?
#
loop_
_entity_poly.entity_id
_entity_poly.type
_entity_poly.pdbx_seq_one_letter_code
_entity_poly.pdbx_strand_id
1 'polypeptide(L)'
;MRLRKLTMSNIGPYVGLTTLDFDTLGDAFLVCGKTGSGKSTLFDAVSYALYGSAVGTREIVSHFAKADDDVFVDLDFQVGAERWRVQRKPARTVSRKRGAGTTEKPAEAALWKRRSSGWEPFRDKIGEVDAAVTAVIGLSAGEFTKIVLLPQGEFQRFLEMNTNERTKILEKLFPVDEHAAVSDLAREKAREAESRARILDDGLRAMEESLGDDPDAALSGRTAELESARVAETAALAARDAAAAAAQAAALGSRAWAEYDAAAAESAALSARAAEAASEMARLSRAEAALGAEPAVAAVKR
;
A
#
# COMPACT_ATOMS: atom_id res chain seq x y z
N MET A 1 15.37 17.03 -33.61
CA MET A 1 14.40 16.46 -34.58
C MET A 1 14.53 17.20 -35.90
N ARG A 2 14.34 16.53 -37.05
CA ARG A 2 14.35 17.13 -38.39
C ARG A 2 13.19 16.58 -39.23
N LEU A 3 12.40 17.46 -39.85
CA LEU A 3 11.40 17.08 -40.84
C LEU A 3 12.11 16.71 -42.15
N ARG A 4 11.67 15.65 -42.83
CA ARG A 4 12.30 15.16 -44.07
C ARG A 4 11.35 15.34 -45.25
N LYS A 5 10.14 14.80 -45.14
CA LYS A 5 9.13 14.88 -46.21
C LYS A 5 7.73 14.90 -45.63
N LEU A 6 6.88 15.80 -46.12
CA LEU A 6 5.47 15.87 -45.77
C LEU A 6 4.63 15.69 -47.02
N THR A 7 3.76 14.70 -47.02
CA THR A 7 2.79 14.45 -48.07
C THR A 7 1.39 14.57 -47.46
N MET A 8 0.55 15.40 -48.02
CA MET A 8 -0.82 15.60 -47.54
C MET A 8 -1.80 15.55 -48.70
N SER A 9 -2.99 15.03 -48.44
CA SER A 9 -4.07 14.99 -49.41
C SER A 9 -5.31 15.65 -48.81
N ASN A 10 -5.83 16.68 -49.48
CA ASN A 10 -7.08 17.36 -49.11
C ASN A 10 -7.12 17.91 -47.67
N ILE A 11 -6.11 18.71 -47.33
CA ILE A 11 -5.91 19.29 -45.99
C ILE A 11 -6.02 20.82 -46.04
N GLY A 12 -6.96 21.40 -45.29
CA GLY A 12 -7.30 22.83 -45.33
C GLY A 12 -7.43 23.39 -46.77
N PRO A 13 -6.63 24.38 -47.20
CA PRO A 13 -6.69 24.91 -48.57
C PRO A 13 -5.89 24.07 -49.59
N TYR A 14 -5.14 23.05 -49.17
CA TYR A 14 -4.39 22.16 -50.05
C TYR A 14 -5.32 21.06 -50.60
N VAL A 15 -5.89 21.31 -51.78
CA VAL A 15 -6.75 20.37 -52.50
C VAL A 15 -5.89 19.37 -53.28
N GLY A 16 -6.26 18.09 -53.23
CA GLY A 16 -5.50 17.01 -53.84
C GLY A 16 -4.17 16.73 -53.14
N LEU A 17 -3.28 16.01 -53.83
CA LEU A 17 -2.00 15.57 -53.28
C LEU A 17 -0.95 16.69 -53.34
N THR A 18 -0.47 17.11 -52.18
CA THR A 18 0.64 18.06 -52.03
C THR A 18 1.81 17.36 -51.32
N THR A 19 3.00 17.42 -51.90
CA THR A 19 4.23 16.87 -51.32
C THR A 19 5.26 17.97 -51.16
N LEU A 20 5.84 18.07 -49.96
CA LEU A 20 6.92 18.99 -49.64
C LEU A 20 8.13 18.18 -49.15
N ASP A 21 9.24 18.31 -49.86
CA ASP A 21 10.49 17.64 -49.51
C ASP A 21 11.42 18.64 -48.81
N PHE A 22 11.50 18.54 -47.49
CA PHE A 22 12.34 19.41 -46.66
C PHE A 22 13.83 19.16 -46.86
N ASP A 23 14.23 18.00 -47.41
CA ASP A 23 15.64 17.73 -47.68
C ASP A 23 16.17 18.55 -48.86
N THR A 24 15.27 19.04 -49.72
CA THR A 24 15.60 19.96 -50.80
C THR A 24 15.69 21.41 -50.34
N LEU A 25 15.15 21.70 -49.15
CA LEU A 25 15.20 23.01 -48.52
C LEU A 25 16.42 23.01 -47.59
N GLY A 26 17.26 24.04 -47.67
CA GLY A 26 18.40 24.17 -46.77
C GLY A 26 17.98 24.22 -45.29
N ASP A 27 18.95 24.38 -44.38
CA ASP A 27 18.67 24.36 -42.94
C ASP A 27 17.75 25.51 -42.47
N ALA A 28 17.62 26.56 -43.27
CA ALA A 28 16.62 27.61 -43.12
C ALA A 28 15.87 27.86 -44.43
N PHE A 29 14.55 28.00 -44.35
CA PHE A 29 13.69 28.30 -45.48
C PHE A 29 12.55 29.23 -45.04
N LEU A 30 11.95 29.90 -46.01
CA LEU A 30 10.87 30.85 -45.78
C LEU A 30 9.60 30.41 -46.51
N VAL A 31 8.50 30.29 -45.78
CA VAL A 31 7.18 30.00 -46.34
C VAL A 31 6.43 31.32 -46.54
N CYS A 32 6.44 31.84 -47.78
CA CYS A 32 5.73 33.07 -48.14
C CYS A 32 4.39 32.80 -48.83
N GLY A 33 3.44 33.72 -48.66
CA GLY A 33 2.13 33.67 -49.31
C GLY A 33 1.16 34.68 -48.71
N LYS A 34 0.05 34.95 -49.40
CA LYS A 34 -1.02 35.85 -48.89
C LYS A 34 -1.69 35.27 -47.63
N THR A 35 -2.31 36.10 -46.79
CA THR A 35 -3.15 35.61 -45.69
C THR A 35 -4.22 34.66 -46.25
N GLY A 36 -4.43 33.52 -45.60
CA GLY A 36 -5.33 32.47 -46.08
C GLY A 36 -4.74 31.49 -47.09
N SER A 37 -3.48 31.65 -47.53
CA SER A 37 -2.84 30.74 -48.50
C SER A 37 -2.42 29.37 -47.95
N GLY A 38 -2.83 29.00 -46.72
CA GLY A 38 -2.49 27.71 -46.12
C GLY A 38 -1.16 27.62 -45.37
N LYS A 39 -0.42 28.72 -45.19
CA LYS A 39 0.86 28.70 -44.45
C LYS A 39 0.73 28.08 -43.06
N SER A 40 -0.28 28.48 -42.30
CA SER A 40 -0.57 27.89 -40.98
C SER A 40 -1.02 26.43 -41.11
N THR A 41 -1.80 26.09 -42.15
CA THR A 41 -2.26 24.72 -42.40
C THR A 41 -1.10 23.75 -42.66
N LEU A 42 -0.02 24.19 -43.31
CA LEU A 42 1.19 23.38 -43.47
C LEU A 42 1.73 22.89 -42.12
N PHE A 43 1.76 23.79 -41.15
CA PHE A 43 2.20 23.51 -39.79
C PHE A 43 1.17 22.71 -38.99
N ASP A 44 -0.12 22.98 -39.19
CA ASP A 44 -1.22 22.18 -38.63
C ASP A 44 -1.14 20.72 -39.11
N ALA A 45 -0.78 20.49 -40.37
CA ALA A 45 -0.57 19.15 -40.92
C ALA A 45 0.59 18.42 -40.25
N VAL A 46 1.72 19.10 -39.99
CA VAL A 46 2.84 18.51 -39.23
C VAL A 46 2.39 18.13 -37.82
N SER A 47 1.72 19.03 -37.10
CA SER A 47 1.19 18.75 -35.76
C SER A 47 0.24 17.56 -35.77
N TYR A 48 -0.67 17.52 -36.74
CA TYR A 48 -1.64 16.44 -36.87
C TYR A 48 -0.97 15.10 -37.19
N ALA A 49 0.00 15.05 -38.11
CA ALA A 49 0.71 13.82 -38.42
C ALA A 49 1.35 13.22 -37.16
N LEU A 50 1.98 14.06 -36.33
CA LEU A 50 2.65 13.61 -35.11
C LEU A 50 1.66 13.23 -34.01
N TYR A 51 0.68 14.07 -33.71
CA TYR A 51 -0.12 13.99 -32.49
C TYR A 51 -1.61 13.72 -32.70
N GLY A 52 -2.07 13.60 -33.94
CA GLY A 52 -3.49 13.41 -34.26
C GLY A 52 -4.37 14.65 -34.06
N SER A 53 -3.78 15.80 -33.67
CA SER A 53 -4.48 17.07 -33.51
C SER A 53 -3.74 18.22 -34.21
N ALA A 54 -4.50 19.09 -34.87
CA ALA A 54 -4.00 20.36 -35.40
C ALA A 54 -3.64 21.34 -34.28
N VAL A 55 -2.94 22.42 -34.60
CA VAL A 55 -2.70 23.49 -33.63
C VAL A 55 -4.00 24.27 -33.42
N GLY A 56 -4.55 24.17 -32.21
CA GLY A 56 -5.84 24.76 -31.85
C GLY A 56 -7.03 23.85 -32.17
N THR A 57 -8.20 24.43 -32.42
CA THR A 57 -9.48 23.71 -32.65
C THR A 57 -9.89 23.66 -34.12
N ARG A 58 -8.95 23.83 -35.05
CA ARG A 58 -9.25 23.91 -36.48
C ARG A 58 -9.54 22.54 -37.07
N GLU A 59 -10.59 22.47 -37.88
CA GLU A 59 -10.84 21.31 -38.72
C GLU A 59 -9.73 21.16 -39.75
N ILE A 60 -9.13 19.97 -39.84
CA ILE A 60 -7.98 19.74 -40.70
C ILE A 60 -8.35 19.34 -42.13
N VAL A 61 -9.53 18.74 -42.29
CA VAL A 61 -10.04 18.28 -43.58
C VAL A 61 -10.40 19.49 -44.45
N SER A 62 -10.02 19.45 -45.72
CA SER A 62 -10.41 20.51 -46.66
C SER A 62 -11.93 20.55 -46.86
N HIS A 63 -12.53 21.73 -46.78
CA HIS A 63 -13.94 21.93 -47.16
C HIS A 63 -14.22 21.64 -48.65
N PHE A 64 -13.17 21.57 -49.48
CA PHE A 64 -13.28 21.21 -50.89
C PHE A 64 -13.16 19.70 -51.15
N ALA A 65 -12.89 18.91 -50.11
CA ALA A 65 -12.76 17.46 -50.23
C ALA A 65 -14.13 16.80 -50.48
N LYS A 66 -14.25 16.03 -51.55
CA LYS A 66 -15.44 15.21 -51.84
C LYS A 66 -15.47 13.99 -50.93
N ALA A 67 -16.65 13.36 -50.83
CA ALA A 67 -16.86 12.19 -49.97
C ALA A 67 -15.92 11.00 -50.30
N ASP A 68 -15.54 10.86 -51.57
CA ASP A 68 -14.68 9.76 -52.04
C ASP A 68 -13.19 10.12 -52.13
N ASP A 69 -12.83 11.38 -51.87
CA ASP A 69 -11.45 11.82 -51.90
C ASP A 69 -10.65 11.22 -50.75
N ASP A 70 -9.40 10.80 -51.02
CA ASP A 70 -8.49 10.35 -49.97
C ASP A 70 -8.02 11.57 -49.17
N VAL A 71 -8.03 11.45 -47.84
CA VAL A 71 -7.63 12.50 -46.91
C VAL A 71 -6.64 11.89 -45.94
N PHE A 72 -5.42 12.38 -45.97
CA PHE A 72 -4.36 11.89 -45.09
C PHE A 72 -3.25 12.92 -44.94
N VAL A 73 -2.47 12.74 -43.88
CA VAL A 73 -1.16 13.37 -43.72
C VAL A 73 -0.13 12.29 -43.46
N ASP A 74 0.97 12.33 -44.20
CA ASP A 74 2.09 11.40 -44.15
C ASP A 74 3.38 12.20 -43.95
N LEU A 75 4.07 11.95 -42.85
CA LEU A 75 5.25 12.69 -42.43
C LEU A 75 6.42 11.75 -42.18
N ASP A 76 7.49 11.94 -42.95
CA ASP A 76 8.82 11.44 -42.65
C ASP A 76 9.57 12.45 -41.77
N PHE A 77 10.11 11.97 -40.66
CA PHE A 77 10.92 12.76 -39.73
C PHE A 77 12.08 11.96 -39.15
N GLN A 78 13.03 12.66 -38.56
CA GLN A 78 14.22 12.08 -37.93
C GLN A 78 14.41 12.62 -36.53
N VAL A 79 14.73 11.73 -35.58
CA VAL A 79 15.11 12.07 -34.20
C VAL A 79 16.42 11.36 -33.88
N GLY A 80 17.47 12.12 -33.57
CA GLY A 80 18.82 11.58 -33.46
C GLY A 80 19.25 10.89 -34.76
N ALA A 81 19.70 9.63 -34.65
CA ALA A 81 20.06 8.80 -35.78
C ALA A 81 18.86 8.03 -36.39
N GLU A 82 17.69 8.05 -35.74
CA GLU A 82 16.55 7.23 -36.15
C GLU A 82 15.59 7.99 -37.06
N ARG A 83 15.12 7.33 -38.13
CA ARG A 83 14.16 7.88 -39.08
C ARG A 83 12.82 7.15 -38.98
N TRP A 84 11.75 7.92 -38.97
CA TRP A 84 10.39 7.50 -38.72
C TRP A 84 9.45 8.07 -39.77
N ARG A 85 8.37 7.34 -40.05
CA ARG A 85 7.29 7.79 -40.92
C ARG A 85 5.98 7.58 -40.19
N VAL A 86 5.15 8.61 -40.10
CA VAL A 86 3.82 8.51 -39.52
C VAL A 86 2.79 8.92 -40.56
N GLN A 87 1.75 8.12 -40.72
CA GLN A 87 0.59 8.46 -41.55
C GLN A 87 -0.66 8.47 -40.69
N ARG A 88 -1.50 9.49 -40.87
CA ARG A 88 -2.81 9.57 -40.23
C ARG A 88 -3.90 9.90 -41.24
N LYS A 89 -5.06 9.29 -41.03
CA LYS A 89 -6.29 9.55 -41.75
C LYS A 89 -7.37 9.98 -40.76
N PRO A 90 -8.02 11.14 -40.96
CA PRO A 90 -9.10 11.57 -40.08
C PRO A 90 -10.35 10.72 -40.28
N ALA A 91 -11.17 10.63 -39.23
CA ALA A 91 -12.50 10.05 -39.34
C ALA A 91 -13.35 10.86 -40.33
N ARG A 92 -14.08 10.20 -41.22
CA ARG A 92 -14.90 10.86 -42.24
C ARG A 92 -16.16 10.08 -42.56
N THR A 93 -17.22 10.82 -42.87
CA THR A 93 -18.42 10.28 -43.50
C THR A 93 -18.20 10.22 -45.00
N VAL A 94 -18.21 9.02 -45.56
CA VAL A 94 -17.99 8.75 -46.99
C VAL A 94 -19.22 8.11 -47.62
N SER A 95 -19.33 8.18 -48.95
CA SER A 95 -20.37 7.46 -49.69
C SER A 95 -20.19 5.95 -49.52
N ARG A 96 -21.29 5.21 -49.40
CA ARG A 96 -21.19 3.73 -49.40
C ARG A 96 -20.68 3.24 -50.74
N LYS A 97 -19.76 2.27 -50.71
CA LYS A 97 -19.29 1.56 -51.93
C LYS A 97 -20.40 0.77 -52.63
N ARG A 98 -21.50 0.44 -51.93
CA ARG A 98 -22.66 -0.29 -52.46
C ARG A 98 -23.95 0.26 -51.84
N GLY A 99 -24.93 0.59 -52.68
CA GLY A 99 -26.22 1.16 -52.28
C GLY A 99 -26.21 2.67 -52.08
N ALA A 100 -27.38 3.27 -51.88
CA ALA A 100 -27.53 4.69 -51.55
C ALA A 100 -27.24 4.93 -50.05
N GLY A 101 -26.62 6.08 -49.74
CA GLY A 101 -26.34 6.51 -48.37
C GLY A 101 -24.85 6.63 -48.03
N THR A 102 -24.57 7.00 -46.78
CA THR A 102 -23.22 7.24 -46.26
C THR A 102 -22.79 6.18 -45.25
N THR A 103 -21.49 6.12 -44.98
CA THR A 103 -20.87 5.31 -43.93
C THR A 103 -19.77 6.11 -43.25
N GLU A 104 -19.56 5.89 -41.96
CA GLU A 104 -18.39 6.44 -41.28
C GLU A 104 -17.18 5.56 -41.52
N LYS A 105 -16.06 6.19 -41.90
CA LYS A 105 -14.72 5.62 -41.82
C LYS A 105 -14.07 6.15 -40.55
N PRO A 106 -13.60 5.27 -39.64
CA PRO A 106 -12.91 5.70 -38.45
C PRO A 106 -11.56 6.36 -38.80
N ALA A 107 -11.00 7.09 -37.85
CA ALA A 107 -9.64 7.57 -37.98
C ALA A 107 -8.65 6.37 -38.00
N GLU A 108 -7.55 6.52 -38.73
CA GLU A 108 -6.48 5.53 -38.82
C GLU A 108 -5.14 6.20 -38.57
N ALA A 109 -4.19 5.47 -37.96
CA ALA A 109 -2.83 5.94 -37.77
C ALA A 109 -1.86 4.78 -37.92
N ALA A 110 -0.75 4.99 -38.58
CA ALA A 110 0.30 3.99 -38.70
C ALA A 110 1.68 4.65 -38.63
N LEU A 111 2.60 3.97 -37.96
CA LEU A 111 3.96 4.40 -37.69
C LEU A 111 4.90 3.33 -38.21
N TRP A 112 5.91 3.76 -38.98
CA TRP A 112 6.97 2.91 -39.51
C TRP A 112 8.33 3.42 -39.03
N LYS A 113 9.26 2.48 -38.83
CA LYS A 113 10.66 2.77 -38.53
C LYS A 113 11.51 2.43 -39.75
N ARG A 114 12.47 3.31 -40.07
CA ARG A 114 13.42 3.05 -41.16
C ARG A 114 14.48 2.05 -40.70
N ARG A 115 14.63 0.96 -41.44
CA ARG A 115 15.73 -0.02 -41.33
C ARG A 115 16.53 -0.07 -42.64
N SER A 116 17.56 -0.92 -42.68
CA SER A 116 18.36 -1.17 -43.89
C SER A 116 17.52 -1.72 -45.05
N SER A 117 16.52 -2.54 -44.75
CA SER A 117 15.56 -3.15 -45.68
C SER A 117 14.52 -2.17 -46.25
N GLY A 118 14.34 -0.99 -45.62
CA GLY A 118 13.30 -0.03 -45.98
C GLY A 118 12.44 0.40 -44.79
N TRP A 119 11.17 0.68 -45.05
CA TRP A 119 10.20 1.06 -44.03
C TRP A 119 9.54 -0.19 -43.44
N GLU A 120 9.75 -0.43 -42.15
CA GLU A 120 9.13 -1.55 -41.43
C GLU A 120 7.99 -1.04 -40.54
N PRO A 121 6.79 -1.68 -40.57
CA PRO A 121 5.69 -1.32 -39.69
C PRO A 121 6.10 -1.42 -38.22
N PHE A 122 5.77 -0.41 -37.43
CA PHE A 122 6.07 -0.36 -36.01
C PHE A 122 4.80 -0.45 -35.16
N ARG A 123 3.80 0.42 -35.39
CA ARG A 123 2.49 0.44 -34.71
C ARG A 123 1.41 0.92 -35.67
N ASP A 124 0.17 0.43 -35.52
CA ASP A 124 -0.97 0.72 -36.40
C ASP A 124 -2.28 1.05 -35.66
N LYS A 125 -2.27 1.04 -34.33
CA LYS A 125 -3.38 1.53 -33.50
C LYS A 125 -3.09 2.94 -33.03
N ILE A 126 -4.09 3.82 -33.10
CA ILE A 126 -3.97 5.24 -32.75
C ILE A 126 -3.28 5.44 -31.39
N GLY A 127 -3.79 4.82 -30.32
CA GLY A 127 -3.20 4.99 -28.99
C GLY A 127 -1.76 4.48 -28.86
N GLU A 128 -1.42 3.39 -29.57
CA GLU A 128 -0.05 2.87 -29.58
C GLU A 128 0.90 3.76 -30.41
N VAL A 129 0.40 4.34 -31.50
CA VAL A 129 1.12 5.32 -32.33
C VAL A 129 1.34 6.61 -31.53
N ASP A 130 0.34 7.12 -30.83
CA ASP A 130 0.43 8.35 -30.02
C ASP A 130 1.49 8.20 -28.91
N ALA A 131 1.44 7.07 -28.20
CA ALA A 131 2.43 6.75 -27.16
C ALA A 131 3.84 6.61 -27.75
N ALA A 132 3.98 5.92 -28.89
CA ALA A 132 5.27 5.73 -29.54
C ALA A 132 5.86 7.06 -30.07
N VAL A 133 5.06 7.90 -30.73
CA VAL A 133 5.52 9.21 -31.23
C VAL A 133 5.93 10.11 -30.07
N THR A 134 5.15 10.15 -28.99
CA THR A 134 5.47 10.93 -27.79
C THR A 134 6.78 10.44 -27.15
N ALA A 135 6.99 9.13 -27.05
CA ALA A 135 8.22 8.55 -26.52
C ALA A 135 9.44 8.83 -27.40
N VAL A 136 9.29 8.78 -28.73
CA VAL A 136 10.38 9.05 -29.69
C VAL A 136 10.76 10.54 -29.70
N ILE A 137 9.79 11.45 -29.66
CA ILE A 137 10.05 12.90 -29.71
C ILE A 137 10.42 13.45 -28.33
N GLY A 138 9.90 12.86 -27.26
CA GLY A 138 10.08 13.33 -25.88
C GLY A 138 9.19 14.50 -25.49
N LEU A 139 8.29 14.94 -26.38
CA LEU A 139 7.40 16.09 -26.17
C LEU A 139 5.94 15.70 -26.44
N SER A 140 5.04 16.17 -25.59
CA SER A 140 3.59 16.14 -25.86
C SER A 140 3.19 17.14 -26.95
N ALA A 141 1.97 17.02 -27.48
CA ALA A 141 1.44 17.93 -28.51
C ALA A 141 1.48 19.41 -28.09
N GLY A 142 1.10 19.69 -26.84
CA GLY A 142 1.10 21.05 -26.30
C GLY A 142 2.52 21.61 -26.16
N GLU A 143 3.49 20.79 -25.76
CA GLU A 143 4.89 21.18 -25.65
C GLU A 143 5.54 21.38 -27.03
N PHE A 144 5.28 20.48 -27.97
CA PHE A 144 5.76 20.61 -29.34
C PHE A 144 5.31 21.93 -29.98
N THR A 145 4.05 22.31 -29.78
CA THR A 145 3.51 23.59 -30.27
C THR A 145 4.14 24.80 -29.55
N LYS A 146 4.49 24.68 -28.28
CA LYS A 146 5.12 25.79 -27.54
C LYS A 146 6.60 25.97 -27.82
N ILE A 147 7.29 24.90 -28.24
CA ILE A 147 8.76 24.89 -28.35
C ILE A 147 9.24 24.81 -29.80
N VAL A 148 8.69 23.88 -30.58
CA VAL A 148 9.16 23.58 -31.94
C VAL A 148 8.37 24.38 -32.96
N LEU A 149 7.04 24.36 -32.83
CA LEU A 149 6.13 24.97 -33.78
C LEU A 149 5.47 26.20 -33.17
N LEU A 150 6.22 27.29 -33.01
CA LEU A 150 5.74 28.55 -32.42
C LEU A 150 4.66 29.22 -33.30
N PRO A 151 3.36 29.11 -32.98
CA PRO A 151 2.32 29.77 -33.76
C PRO A 151 2.39 31.28 -33.55
N GLN A 152 1.88 32.03 -34.52
CA GLN A 152 1.84 33.49 -34.43
C GLN A 152 1.07 33.94 -33.17
N GLY A 153 1.72 34.71 -32.29
CA GLY A 153 1.16 35.23 -31.03
C GLY A 153 1.41 34.37 -29.78
N GLU A 154 1.70 33.08 -29.93
CA GLU A 154 1.98 32.20 -28.78
C GLU A 154 3.38 32.38 -28.20
N PHE A 155 4.34 32.90 -28.98
CA PHE A 155 5.66 33.25 -28.45
C PHE A 155 5.56 34.35 -27.38
N GLN A 156 4.68 35.33 -27.59
CA GLN A 156 4.40 36.36 -26.59
C GLN A 156 3.76 35.75 -25.33
N ARG A 157 2.79 34.85 -25.51
CA ARG A 157 2.21 34.10 -24.38
C ARG A 157 3.26 33.30 -23.62
N PHE A 158 4.20 32.65 -24.31
CA PHE A 158 5.32 31.96 -23.65
C PHE A 158 6.19 32.90 -22.80
N LEU A 159 6.46 34.13 -23.28
CA LEU A 159 7.18 35.15 -22.50
C LEU A 159 6.35 35.70 -21.33
N GLU A 160 5.03 35.70 -21.44
CA GLU A 160 4.07 36.15 -20.41
C GLU A 160 3.68 35.04 -19.42
N MET A 161 3.94 33.76 -19.73
CA MET A 161 3.65 32.62 -18.85
C MET A 161 4.31 32.81 -17.48
N ASN A 162 3.58 32.44 -16.43
CA ASN A 162 4.09 32.47 -15.06
C ASN A 162 5.29 31.53 -14.90
N THR A 163 6.09 31.79 -13.85
CA THR A 163 7.34 31.05 -13.59
C THR A 163 7.10 29.54 -13.51
N ASN A 164 6.00 29.09 -12.92
CA ASN A 164 5.71 27.67 -12.74
C ASN A 164 5.42 26.96 -14.08
N GLU A 165 4.59 27.55 -14.93
CA GLU A 165 4.29 27.00 -16.26
C GLU A 165 5.53 26.94 -17.15
N ARG A 166 6.35 28.00 -17.11
CA ARG A 166 7.62 28.06 -17.84
C ARG A 166 8.60 27.00 -17.34
N THR A 167 8.72 26.84 -16.03
CA THR A 167 9.63 25.87 -15.40
C THR A 167 9.29 24.45 -15.85
N LYS A 168 8.01 24.04 -15.81
CA LYS A 168 7.58 22.71 -16.28
C LYS A 168 7.93 22.41 -17.74
N ILE A 169 7.86 23.43 -18.61
CA ILE A 169 8.23 23.28 -20.03
C ILE A 169 9.74 23.11 -20.18
N LEU A 170 10.53 23.90 -19.44
CA LEU A 170 11.98 23.82 -19.46
C LEU A 170 12.51 22.53 -18.83
N GLU A 171 11.88 22.04 -17.76
CA GLU A 171 12.23 20.78 -17.09
C GLU A 171 12.12 19.55 -17.99
N LYS A 172 11.31 19.60 -19.06
CA LYS A 172 11.22 18.52 -20.04
C LYS A 172 12.18 18.67 -21.21
N LEU A 173 12.64 19.89 -21.47
CA LEU A 173 13.63 20.18 -22.50
C LEU A 173 15.05 19.88 -22.05
N PHE A 174 15.31 20.11 -20.78
CA PHE A 174 16.57 19.79 -20.14
C PHE A 174 16.36 18.51 -19.33
N PRO A 175 17.28 17.53 -19.39
CA PRO A 175 17.19 16.35 -18.54
C PRO A 175 17.50 16.74 -17.09
N VAL A 176 16.49 17.24 -16.39
CA VAL A 176 16.54 17.59 -14.95
C VAL A 176 15.78 16.59 -14.09
N ASP A 177 15.28 15.51 -14.67
CA ASP A 177 14.52 14.45 -13.97
C ASP A 177 15.31 13.87 -12.79
N GLU A 178 16.62 13.70 -12.94
CA GLU A 178 17.49 13.23 -11.85
C GLU A 178 17.54 14.24 -10.69
N HIS A 179 17.53 15.54 -10.98
CA HIS A 179 17.51 16.59 -9.97
C HIS A 179 16.14 16.73 -9.28
N ALA A 180 15.05 16.50 -10.02
CA ALA A 180 13.70 16.45 -9.46
C ALA A 180 13.57 15.28 -8.47
N ALA A 181 14.04 14.10 -8.85
CA ALA A 181 14.03 12.91 -7.97
C ALA A 181 14.84 13.14 -6.68
N VAL A 182 16.02 13.76 -6.77
CA VAL A 182 16.82 14.13 -5.59
C VAL A 182 16.08 15.15 -4.70
N SER A 183 15.42 16.13 -5.31
CA SER A 183 14.64 17.14 -4.57
C SER A 183 13.45 16.54 -3.83
N ASP A 184 12.76 15.59 -4.46
CA ASP A 184 11.63 14.89 -3.85
C ASP A 184 12.08 13.97 -2.71
N LEU A 185 13.18 13.24 -2.89
CA LEU A 185 13.80 12.45 -1.82
C LEU A 185 14.22 13.33 -0.64
N ALA A 186 14.80 14.51 -0.90
CA ALA A 186 15.18 15.45 0.14
C ALA A 186 13.96 15.97 0.92
N ARG A 187 12.85 16.27 0.23
CA ARG A 187 11.58 16.67 0.88
C ARG A 187 10.98 15.55 1.72
N GLU A 188 11.02 14.33 1.23
CA GLU A 188 10.56 13.15 1.99
C GLU A 188 11.39 12.98 3.28
N LYS A 189 12.72 13.03 3.17
CA LYS A 189 13.63 12.96 4.33
C LYS A 189 13.40 14.10 5.32
N ALA A 190 13.14 15.32 4.84
CA ALA A 190 12.82 16.46 5.69
C ALA A 190 11.51 16.24 6.45
N ARG A 191 10.46 15.73 5.79
CA ARG A 191 9.17 15.42 6.45
C ARG A 191 9.32 14.31 7.50
N GLU A 192 10.07 13.25 7.18
CA GLU A 192 10.38 12.19 8.15
C GLU A 192 11.13 12.72 9.38
N ALA A 193 12.07 13.64 9.18
CA ALA A 193 12.83 14.26 10.26
C ALA A 193 11.93 15.16 11.12
N GLU A 194 11.09 15.98 10.50
CA GLU A 194 10.14 16.85 11.21
C GLU A 194 9.11 16.04 12.02
N SER A 195 8.58 14.95 11.45
CA SER A 195 7.66 14.06 12.16
C SER A 195 8.34 13.39 13.36
N ARG A 196 9.59 12.94 13.22
CA ARG A 196 10.36 12.38 14.34
C ARG A 196 10.60 13.42 15.42
N ALA A 197 11.00 14.63 15.04
CA ALA A 197 11.20 15.73 15.99
C ALA A 197 9.94 16.04 16.79
N ARG A 198 8.75 16.08 16.13
CA ARG A 198 7.47 16.29 16.83
C ARG A 198 7.16 15.17 17.83
N ILE A 199 7.35 13.91 17.44
CA ILE A 199 7.12 12.77 18.35
C ILE A 199 8.04 12.86 19.58
N LEU A 200 9.30 13.24 19.40
CA LEU A 200 10.23 13.43 20.52
C LEU A 200 9.82 14.63 21.40
N ASP A 201 9.41 15.76 20.81
CA ASP A 201 8.97 16.94 21.56
C ASP A 201 7.71 16.65 22.38
N ASP A 202 6.72 15.96 21.78
CA ASP A 202 5.50 15.55 22.45
C ASP A 202 5.81 14.56 23.60
N GLY A 203 6.76 13.63 23.38
CA GLY A 203 7.23 12.70 24.40
C GLY A 203 7.95 13.39 25.56
N LEU A 204 8.78 14.40 25.27
CA LEU A 204 9.45 15.22 26.28
C LEU A 204 8.43 16.00 27.12
N ARG A 205 7.45 16.65 26.48
CA ARG A 205 6.39 17.37 27.20
C ARG A 205 5.56 16.45 28.09
N ALA A 206 5.20 15.26 27.61
CA ALA A 206 4.47 14.29 28.42
C ALA A 206 5.28 13.81 29.64
N MET A 207 6.61 13.65 29.48
CA MET A 207 7.50 13.34 30.60
C MET A 207 7.59 14.51 31.58
N GLU A 208 7.75 15.75 31.11
CA GLU A 208 7.77 16.95 31.94
C GLU A 208 6.46 17.11 32.74
N GLU A 209 5.31 16.95 32.09
CA GLU A 209 4.00 17.02 32.74
C GLU A 209 3.79 15.90 33.77
N SER A 210 4.28 14.68 33.49
CA SER A 210 4.23 13.57 34.44
C SER A 210 5.14 13.76 35.65
N LEU A 211 6.21 14.54 35.52
CA LEU A 211 7.20 14.78 36.58
C LEU A 211 6.82 15.99 37.46
N GLY A 212 5.98 16.90 36.97
CA GLY A 212 5.52 18.08 37.71
C GLY A 212 6.65 19.11 37.95
N ASP A 213 6.38 20.12 38.79
CA ASP A 213 7.33 21.22 39.09
C ASP A 213 8.54 20.78 39.93
N ASP A 214 8.50 19.60 40.57
CA ASP A 214 9.59 19.03 41.36
C ASP A 214 9.68 17.49 41.19
N PRO A 215 10.42 17.02 40.16
CA PRO A 215 10.61 15.59 39.88
C PRO A 215 11.19 14.79 41.05
N ASP A 216 12.05 15.40 41.88
CA ASP A 216 12.68 14.73 43.01
C ASP A 216 11.67 14.51 44.15
N ALA A 217 10.76 15.46 44.37
CA ALA A 217 9.66 15.30 45.33
C ALA A 217 8.67 14.20 44.90
N ALA A 218 8.33 14.14 43.61
CA ALA A 218 7.42 13.11 43.06
C ALA A 218 8.04 11.70 43.12
N LEU A 219 9.33 11.57 42.81
CA LEU A 219 10.07 10.31 42.94
C LEU A 219 10.17 9.88 44.40
N SER A 220 10.52 10.80 45.31
CA SER A 220 10.59 10.54 46.76
C SER A 220 9.24 10.04 47.30
N GLY A 221 8.13 10.69 46.93
CA GLY A 221 6.78 10.25 47.30
C GLY A 221 6.46 8.82 46.84
N ARG A 222 6.71 8.51 45.56
CA ARG A 222 6.51 7.15 45.02
C ARG A 222 7.39 6.10 45.68
N THR A 223 8.65 6.44 46.02
CA THR A 223 9.52 5.50 46.74
C THR A 223 9.03 5.24 48.16
N ALA A 224 8.53 6.25 48.87
CA ALA A 224 7.95 6.08 50.19
C ALA A 224 6.66 5.24 50.16
N GLU A 225 5.81 5.43 49.14
CA GLU A 225 4.62 4.60 48.91
C GLU A 225 4.98 3.14 48.62
N LEU A 226 5.99 2.90 47.78
CA LEU A 226 6.46 1.54 47.47
C LEU A 226 7.06 0.83 48.69
N GLU A 227 7.86 1.52 49.48
CA GLU A 227 8.42 0.95 50.71
C GLU A 227 7.32 0.64 51.73
N SER A 228 6.31 1.52 51.87
CA SER A 228 5.13 1.27 52.70
C SER A 228 4.34 0.05 52.22
N ALA A 229 4.11 -0.07 50.91
CA ALA A 229 3.42 -1.22 50.32
C ALA A 229 4.20 -2.52 50.52
N ARG A 230 5.52 -2.50 50.39
CA ARG A 230 6.40 -3.65 50.62
C ARG A 230 6.37 -4.11 52.07
N VAL A 231 6.39 -3.18 53.03
CA VAL A 231 6.24 -3.49 54.45
C VAL A 231 4.87 -4.14 54.71
N ALA A 232 3.79 -3.59 54.12
CA ALA A 232 2.45 -4.18 54.25
C ALA A 232 2.36 -5.59 53.65
N GLU A 233 2.97 -5.83 52.48
CA GLU A 233 3.01 -7.15 51.84
C GLU A 233 3.74 -8.19 52.70
N THR A 234 4.91 -7.83 53.24
CA THR A 234 5.67 -8.74 54.12
C THR A 234 4.91 -9.08 55.40
N ALA A 235 4.21 -8.11 56.00
CA ALA A 235 3.35 -8.35 57.16
C ALA A 235 2.16 -9.26 56.82
N ALA A 236 1.55 -9.09 55.64
CA ALA A 236 0.46 -9.93 55.18
C ALA A 236 0.90 -11.38 54.93
N LEU A 237 2.09 -11.58 54.32
CA LEU A 237 2.68 -12.91 54.13
C LEU A 237 2.96 -13.60 55.49
N ALA A 238 3.56 -12.87 56.43
CA ALA A 238 3.82 -13.40 57.77
C ALA A 238 2.53 -13.79 58.50
N ALA A 239 1.47 -12.97 58.40
CA ALA A 239 0.16 -13.27 58.95
C ALA A 239 -0.48 -14.52 58.31
N ARG A 240 -0.34 -14.68 56.98
CA ARG A 240 -0.82 -15.86 56.25
C ARG A 240 -0.12 -17.13 56.72
N ASP A 241 1.21 -17.09 56.86
CA ASP A 241 1.99 -18.25 57.28
C ASP A 241 1.68 -18.63 58.74
N ALA A 242 1.51 -17.65 59.63
CA ALA A 242 1.07 -17.89 61.00
C ALA A 242 -0.33 -18.53 61.06
N ALA A 243 -1.28 -18.04 60.24
CA ALA A 243 -2.61 -18.63 60.15
C ALA A 243 -2.58 -20.08 59.61
N ALA A 244 -1.73 -20.36 58.61
CA ALA A 244 -1.54 -21.71 58.08
C ALA A 244 -0.94 -22.66 59.13
N ALA A 245 0.05 -22.21 59.89
CA ALA A 245 0.64 -22.99 60.98
C ALA A 245 -0.38 -23.29 62.08
N ALA A 246 -1.19 -22.29 62.48
CA ALA A 246 -2.26 -22.47 63.45
C ALA A 246 -3.31 -23.49 62.97
N ALA A 247 -3.71 -23.43 61.70
CA ALA A 247 -4.64 -24.38 61.11
C ALA A 247 -4.08 -25.81 61.08
N GLN A 248 -2.80 -25.98 60.76
CA GLN A 248 -2.13 -27.29 60.80
C GLN A 248 -2.06 -27.85 62.23
N ALA A 249 -1.69 -27.02 63.21
CA ALA A 249 -1.66 -27.41 64.61
C ALA A 249 -3.05 -27.84 65.12
N ALA A 250 -4.10 -27.09 64.76
CA ALA A 250 -5.47 -27.44 65.08
C ALA A 250 -5.88 -28.79 64.47
N ALA A 251 -5.55 -29.03 63.20
CA ALA A 251 -5.85 -30.29 62.51
C ALA A 251 -5.14 -31.50 63.15
N LEU A 252 -3.86 -31.35 63.53
CA LEU A 252 -3.11 -32.39 64.25
C LEU A 252 -3.72 -32.65 65.64
N GLY A 253 -4.09 -31.59 66.36
CA GLY A 253 -4.78 -31.70 67.64
C GLY A 253 -6.09 -32.47 67.53
N SER A 254 -6.94 -32.14 66.54
CA SER A 254 -8.19 -32.87 66.31
C SER A 254 -7.97 -34.35 65.97
N ARG A 255 -6.91 -34.69 65.23
CA ARG A 255 -6.56 -36.09 64.93
C ARG A 255 -6.12 -36.84 66.19
N ALA A 256 -5.26 -36.24 67.00
CA ALA A 256 -4.78 -36.85 68.25
C ALA A 256 -5.94 -37.13 69.22
N TRP A 257 -6.90 -36.20 69.34
CA TRP A 257 -8.12 -36.41 70.12
C TRP A 257 -8.98 -37.55 69.57
N ALA A 258 -9.16 -37.63 68.25
CA ALA A 258 -9.92 -38.72 67.63
C ALA A 258 -9.25 -40.09 67.83
N GLU A 259 -7.91 -40.17 67.75
CA GLU A 259 -7.14 -41.38 68.04
C GLU A 259 -7.27 -41.80 69.51
N TYR A 260 -7.22 -40.84 70.42
CA TYR A 260 -7.44 -41.08 71.85
C TYR A 260 -8.85 -41.63 72.12
N ASP A 261 -9.89 -41.01 71.56
CA ASP A 261 -11.27 -41.46 71.72
C ASP A 261 -11.48 -42.88 71.16
N ALA A 262 -10.86 -43.19 70.02
CA ALA A 262 -10.90 -44.53 69.44
C ALA A 262 -10.19 -45.57 70.33
N ALA A 263 -9.00 -45.26 70.85
CA ALA A 263 -8.26 -46.14 71.75
C ALA A 263 -8.98 -46.35 73.09
N ALA A 264 -9.62 -45.30 73.62
CA ALA A 264 -10.44 -45.39 74.82
C ALA A 264 -11.65 -46.32 74.61
N ALA A 265 -12.32 -46.22 73.45
CA ALA A 265 -13.41 -47.11 73.07
C ALA A 265 -12.95 -48.56 72.92
N GLU A 266 -11.78 -48.80 72.31
CA GLU A 266 -11.20 -50.13 72.16
C GLU A 266 -10.85 -50.76 73.52
N SER A 267 -10.21 -49.99 74.41
CA SER A 267 -9.89 -50.44 75.78
C SER A 267 -11.14 -50.78 76.58
N ALA A 268 -12.21 -49.98 76.44
CA ALA A 268 -13.49 -50.26 77.07
C ALA A 268 -14.11 -51.58 76.54
N ALA A 269 -14.05 -51.80 75.23
CA ALA A 269 -14.54 -53.03 74.60
C ALA A 269 -13.74 -54.28 75.02
N LEU A 270 -12.41 -54.19 75.10
CA LEU A 270 -11.55 -55.27 75.58
C LEU A 270 -11.80 -55.58 77.07
N SER A 271 -12.00 -54.54 77.89
CA SER A 271 -12.34 -54.71 79.31
C SER A 271 -13.67 -55.42 79.49
N ALA A 272 -14.68 -55.08 78.68
CA ALA A 272 -15.97 -55.78 78.67
C ALA A 272 -15.83 -57.26 78.28
N ARG A 273 -15.09 -57.56 77.20
CA ARG A 273 -14.80 -58.96 76.78
C ARG A 273 -14.05 -59.75 77.85
N ALA A 274 -13.08 -59.13 78.52
CA ALA A 274 -12.35 -59.76 79.62
C ALA A 274 -13.27 -60.08 80.81
N ALA A 275 -14.20 -59.17 81.14
CA ALA A 275 -15.19 -59.40 82.18
C ALA A 275 -16.17 -60.55 81.82
N GLU A 276 -16.62 -60.61 80.56
CA GLU A 276 -17.43 -61.73 80.05
C GLU A 276 -16.67 -63.06 80.13
N ALA A 277 -15.42 -63.10 79.67
CA ALA A 277 -14.58 -64.29 79.73
C ALA A 277 -14.32 -64.76 81.17
N ALA A 278 -14.06 -63.83 82.10
CA ALA A 278 -13.90 -64.15 83.51
C ALA A 278 -15.18 -64.72 84.14
N SER A 279 -16.35 -64.19 83.77
CA SER A 279 -17.65 -64.71 84.18
C SER A 279 -17.87 -66.14 83.69
N GLU A 280 -17.50 -66.44 82.44
CA GLU A 280 -17.60 -67.81 81.89
C GLU A 280 -16.59 -68.78 82.51
N MET A 281 -15.35 -68.35 82.77
CA MET A 281 -14.39 -69.17 83.52
C MET A 281 -14.89 -69.49 84.93
N ALA A 282 -15.52 -68.53 85.61
CA ALA A 282 -16.12 -68.77 86.93
C ALA A 282 -17.35 -69.71 86.85
N ARG A 283 -18.09 -69.72 85.74
CA ARG A 283 -19.16 -70.71 85.50
C ARG A 283 -18.58 -72.11 85.29
N LEU A 284 -17.56 -72.24 84.43
CA LEU A 284 -16.87 -73.51 84.18
C LEU A 284 -16.24 -74.09 85.45
N SER A 285 -15.51 -73.28 86.21
CA SER A 285 -14.89 -73.71 87.48
C SER A 285 -15.93 -74.20 88.51
N ARG A 286 -17.09 -73.53 88.60
CA ARG A 286 -18.20 -74.01 89.45
C ARG A 286 -18.80 -75.33 88.95
N ALA A 287 -18.92 -75.51 87.64
CA ALA A 287 -19.38 -76.76 87.05
C ALA A 287 -18.38 -77.91 87.30
N GLU A 288 -17.08 -77.65 87.16
CA GLU A 288 -16.01 -78.61 87.46
C GLU A 288 -15.98 -78.98 88.95
N ALA A 289 -16.10 -78.00 89.85
CA ALA A 289 -16.17 -78.25 91.29
C ALA A 289 -17.41 -79.09 91.68
N ALA A 290 -18.54 -78.88 91.01
CA ALA A 290 -19.75 -79.68 91.21
C ALA A 290 -19.55 -81.15 90.75
N LEU A 291 -18.90 -81.36 89.59
CA LEU A 291 -18.52 -82.70 89.11
C LEU A 291 -17.53 -83.40 90.06
N GLY A 292 -16.55 -82.67 90.61
CA GLY A 292 -15.58 -83.23 91.56
C GLY A 292 -16.15 -83.58 92.94
N ALA A 293 -17.29 -83.00 93.34
CA ALA A 293 -17.94 -83.26 94.62
C ALA A 293 -18.86 -84.51 94.61
N GLU A 294 -19.21 -85.05 93.44
CA GLU A 294 -20.02 -86.28 93.32
C GLU A 294 -19.49 -87.46 94.16
N PRO A 295 -18.19 -87.82 94.13
CA PRO A 295 -17.67 -88.92 94.95
C PRO A 295 -17.67 -88.61 96.46
N ALA A 296 -17.60 -87.34 96.88
CA ALA A 296 -17.60 -86.95 98.30
C ALA A 296 -19.01 -86.94 98.91
N VAL A 297 -20.04 -86.54 98.14
CA VAL A 297 -21.44 -86.64 98.58
C VAL A 297 -21.88 -88.11 98.69
N ALA A 298 -21.33 -88.98 97.84
CA ALA A 298 -21.58 -90.42 97.92
C ALA A 298 -20.97 -91.06 99.20
N ALA A 299 -19.87 -90.51 99.72
CA ALA A 299 -19.15 -91.07 100.88
C ALA A 299 -19.69 -90.62 102.25
N VAL A 300 -20.37 -89.47 102.35
CA VAL A 300 -20.97 -88.98 103.61
C VAL A 300 -22.31 -89.69 103.95
N LYS A 301 -22.83 -90.54 103.04
CA LYS A 301 -24.09 -91.29 103.23
C LYS A 301 -23.92 -92.74 103.78
N ARG A 302 -22.79 -93.09 104.41
CA ARG A 302 -22.62 -94.40 105.09
C ARG A 302 -22.31 -94.27 106.57
#